data_AF-A0A0F5VJ09-F1
#
_entry.id   AF-A0A0F5VJ09-F1
#
_cell.length_a   1.000
_cell.length_b   1.000
_cell.length_c   1.000
_cell.angle_alpha   90.00
_cell.angle_beta   90.00
_cell.angle_gamma   90.00
#
_symmetry.space_group_name_H-M   'P 1'
#
loop_
_entity.id
_entity.type
_entity.pdbx_description
1 polymer ?
#
loop_
_entity_poly.entity_id
_entity_poly.type
_entity_poly.pdbx_seq_one_letter_code
_entity_poly.pdbx_strand_id
1 'polypeptide(L)'
;MLLAGLHTYLRRTAHASVSWTGEQLNLPRTLPAPSAEITETANVPHRFAFNDTNEGYTGAYRDWDTWQYELDVLAVHGVNRVLVYIGADAVYYDTFRQFGYTDAEMRAWIPAPAHQPWWLLQNMSGFGGPVSRQLIERRAA
;
A
#
# COMPACT_ATOMS: atom_id res chain seq x y z
N MET A 1 -11.51 13.51 -8.73
CA MET A 1 -10.74 12.26 -8.98
C MET A 1 -11.52 11.42 -9.98
N LEU A 2 -10.92 11.10 -11.14
CA LEU A 2 -11.60 10.38 -12.24
C LEU A 2 -12.06 8.97 -11.82
N LEU A 3 -11.19 8.21 -11.15
CA LEU A 3 -11.46 6.82 -10.77
C LEU A 3 -12.57 6.68 -9.72
N ALA A 4 -12.67 7.64 -8.79
CA ALA A 4 -13.80 7.71 -7.86
C ALA A 4 -15.13 7.97 -8.59
N GLY A 5 -15.13 8.81 -9.64
CA GLY A 5 -16.29 9.03 -10.48
C GLY A 5 -16.71 7.78 -11.26
N LEU A 6 -15.73 7.06 -11.84
CA LEU A 6 -15.95 5.76 -12.46
C LEU A 6 -16.59 4.77 -11.47
N HIS A 7 -16.08 4.70 -10.24
CA HIS A 7 -16.63 3.79 -9.23
C HIS A 7 -18.04 4.19 -8.78
N THR A 8 -18.34 5.49 -8.72
CA THR A 8 -19.71 5.97 -8.48
C THR A 8 -20.65 5.53 -9.60
N TYR A 9 -20.23 5.64 -10.87
CA TYR A 9 -20.99 5.13 -12.00
C TYR A 9 -21.21 3.61 -11.90
N LEU A 10 -20.14 2.84 -11.67
CA LEU A 10 -20.20 1.38 -11.56
C LEU A 10 -21.21 0.97 -10.48
N ARG A 11 -21.13 1.56 -9.29
CA ARG A 11 -22.00 1.19 -8.16
C ARG A 11 -23.46 1.61 -8.36
N ARG A 12 -23.70 2.84 -8.83
CA ARG A 12 -25.05 3.42 -8.86
C ARG A 12 -25.81 3.16 -10.15
N THR A 13 -25.11 2.93 -11.26
CA THR A 13 -25.72 2.80 -12.59
C THR A 13 -25.52 1.40 -13.16
N ALA A 14 -24.30 0.85 -13.07
CA ALA A 14 -23.99 -0.46 -13.66
C ALA A 14 -24.12 -1.64 -12.69
N HIS A 15 -24.45 -1.39 -11.43
CA HIS A 15 -24.55 -2.40 -10.35
C HIS A 15 -23.29 -3.29 -10.22
N ALA A 16 -22.13 -2.68 -10.40
CA ALA A 16 -20.80 -3.28 -10.31
C ALA A 16 -19.97 -2.62 -9.20
N SER A 17 -18.97 -3.32 -8.68
CA SER A 17 -18.10 -2.80 -7.61
C SER A 17 -16.73 -3.47 -7.59
N VAL A 18 -15.75 -2.73 -7.07
CA VAL A 18 -14.39 -3.22 -6.81
C VAL A 18 -14.03 -2.90 -5.35
N SER A 19 -13.48 -3.88 -4.64
CA SER A 19 -13.13 -3.76 -3.22
C SER A 19 -11.96 -4.67 -2.84
N TRP A 20 -11.41 -4.45 -1.65
CA TRP A 20 -10.36 -5.31 -1.06
C TRP A 20 -10.76 -6.78 -0.94
N THR A 21 -12.05 -7.07 -0.80
CA THR A 21 -12.56 -8.44 -0.57
C THR A 21 -13.15 -9.06 -1.83
N GLY A 22 -12.95 -8.44 -3.00
CA GLY A 22 -13.40 -8.93 -4.29
C GLY A 22 -14.14 -7.88 -5.11
N GLU A 23 -14.57 -8.33 -6.28
CA GLU A 23 -15.18 -7.51 -7.31
C GLU A 23 -16.42 -8.19 -7.91
N GLN A 24 -17.36 -7.36 -8.37
CA GLN A 24 -18.44 -7.77 -9.25
C GLN A 24 -18.34 -6.86 -10.48
N LEU A 25 -17.84 -7.42 -11.59
CA LEU A 25 -17.67 -6.73 -12.87
C LEU A 25 -18.38 -7.44 -14.03
N ASN A 26 -19.46 -8.15 -13.74
CA ASN A 26 -20.33 -8.75 -14.76
C ASN A 26 -21.18 -7.68 -15.43
N LEU A 27 -20.53 -6.88 -16.27
CA LEU A 27 -21.13 -5.75 -16.96
C LEU A 27 -21.89 -6.21 -18.22
N PRO A 28 -23.07 -5.62 -18.52
CA PRO A 28 -23.77 -5.89 -19.76
C PRO A 28 -22.95 -5.38 -20.97
N ARG A 29 -23.13 -6.02 -22.13
CA ARG A 29 -22.48 -5.60 -23.39
C ARG A 29 -22.75 -4.14 -23.75
N THR A 30 -23.96 -3.66 -23.46
CA THR A 30 -24.34 -2.26 -23.58
C THR A 30 -24.42 -1.65 -22.19
N LEU A 31 -23.51 -0.73 -21.90
CA LEU A 31 -23.45 -0.07 -20.61
C LEU A 31 -24.68 0.85 -20.40
N PRO A 32 -25.33 0.81 -19.22
CA PRO A 32 -26.47 1.67 -18.93
C PRO A 32 -26.03 3.13 -18.80
N ALA A 33 -26.83 4.05 -19.33
CA ALA A 33 -26.66 5.48 -19.07
C ALA A 33 -27.24 5.83 -17.68
N PRO A 34 -26.63 6.77 -16.93
CA PRO A 34 -27.24 7.33 -15.73
C PRO A 34 -28.60 7.97 -16.04
N SER A 35 -29.56 7.89 -15.10
CA SER A 35 -30.87 8.53 -15.25
C SER A 35 -30.81 10.07 -15.23
N ALA A 36 -29.76 10.63 -14.64
CA ALA A 36 -29.45 12.06 -14.59
C ALA A 36 -27.92 12.25 -14.46
N GLU A 37 -27.45 13.48 -14.68
CA GLU A 37 -26.05 13.85 -14.42
C GLU A 37 -25.67 13.56 -12.95
N ILE A 38 -24.49 12.96 -12.74
CA ILE A 38 -23.96 12.67 -11.41
C ILE A 38 -22.75 13.56 -11.16
N THR A 39 -22.89 14.51 -10.24
CA THR A 39 -21.82 15.42 -9.83
C THR A 39 -21.62 15.36 -8.32
N GLU A 40 -20.39 15.06 -7.89
CA GLU A 40 -20.03 14.94 -6.48
C GLU A 40 -18.69 15.61 -6.20
N THR A 41 -18.54 16.17 -5.00
CA THR A 41 -17.31 16.77 -4.51
C THR A 41 -16.95 16.15 -3.16
N ALA A 42 -15.67 15.85 -2.96
CA ALA A 42 -15.19 15.36 -1.66
C ALA A 42 -15.38 16.45 -0.60
N ASN A 43 -15.83 16.05 0.60
CA ASN A 43 -15.98 16.96 1.73
C ASN A 43 -14.64 17.33 2.41
N VAL A 44 -13.55 16.67 2.03
CA VAL A 44 -12.21 16.87 2.57
C VAL A 44 -11.16 16.88 1.45
N PRO A 45 -10.05 17.62 1.61
CA PRO A 45 -8.97 17.66 0.61
C PRO A 45 -8.11 16.39 0.62
N HIS A 46 -8.05 15.68 1.75
CA HIS A 46 -7.19 14.51 1.94
C HIS A 46 -8.00 13.31 2.42
N ARG A 47 -7.88 12.22 1.67
CA ARG A 47 -8.46 10.92 2.00
C ARG A 47 -7.29 9.97 2.13
N PHE A 48 -6.94 9.70 3.38
CA PHE A 48 -5.73 8.99 3.78
C PHE A 48 -6.02 7.50 3.96
N ALA A 49 -5.05 6.66 3.62
CA ALA A 49 -5.10 5.23 3.82
C ALA A 49 -3.86 4.69 4.54
N PHE A 50 -4.11 3.60 5.25
CA PHE A 50 -3.20 2.80 6.06
C PHE A 50 -2.82 3.37 7.42
N ASN A 51 -2.52 2.45 8.33
CA ASN A 51 -1.85 2.70 9.58
C ASN A 51 -0.40 2.22 9.43
N ASP A 52 0.50 2.68 10.31
CA ASP A 52 1.90 2.26 10.37
C ASP A 52 2.06 0.72 10.29
N THR A 53 1.15 0.00 10.94
CA THR A 53 1.17 -1.46 11.07
C THR A 53 0.61 -2.23 9.88
N ASN A 54 -0.05 -1.55 8.94
CA ASN A 54 -0.73 -2.19 7.81
C ASN A 54 0.23 -3.05 6.98
N GLU A 55 1.44 -2.54 6.72
CA GLU A 55 2.44 -3.32 6.00
C GLU A 55 2.87 -4.57 6.78
N GLY A 56 3.01 -4.51 8.11
CA GLY A 56 3.42 -5.67 8.89
C GLY A 56 2.36 -6.78 8.95
N TYR A 57 1.09 -6.40 9.07
CA TYR A 57 -0.01 -7.36 9.24
C TYR A 57 -0.62 -7.84 7.92
N THR A 58 -0.69 -6.98 6.91
CA THR A 58 -1.40 -7.27 5.66
C THR A 58 -0.46 -7.27 4.47
N GLY A 59 0.58 -6.44 4.49
CA GLY A 59 1.40 -6.13 3.31
C GLY A 59 2.81 -6.70 3.26
N ALA A 60 3.22 -7.52 4.24
CA ALA A 60 4.63 -7.70 4.56
C ALA A 60 5.47 -8.27 3.40
N TYR A 61 4.82 -9.06 2.55
CA TYR A 61 5.46 -9.77 1.44
C TYR A 61 4.74 -9.54 0.11
N ARG A 62 4.02 -8.42 -0.04
CA ARG A 62 3.38 -8.07 -1.32
C ARG A 62 4.44 -7.96 -2.41
N ASP A 63 4.11 -8.52 -3.56
CA ASP A 63 4.77 -8.21 -4.81
C ASP A 63 4.12 -6.99 -5.48
N TRP A 64 4.65 -6.63 -6.65
CA TRP A 64 4.12 -5.51 -7.42
C TRP A 64 2.67 -5.71 -7.84
N ASP A 65 2.29 -6.90 -8.30
CA ASP A 65 0.93 -7.16 -8.78
C ASP A 65 -0.10 -6.96 -7.66
N THR A 66 0.22 -7.40 -6.44
CA THR A 66 -0.62 -7.15 -5.26
C THR A 66 -0.68 -5.66 -4.90
N TRP A 67 0.44 -4.94 -5.01
CA TRP A 67 0.48 -3.49 -4.79
C TRP A 67 -0.30 -2.71 -5.85
N GLN A 68 -0.20 -3.10 -7.11
CA GLN A 68 -0.93 -2.49 -8.20
C GLN A 68 -2.44 -2.60 -7.96
N TYR A 69 -2.93 -3.81 -7.62
CA TYR A 69 -4.33 -4.00 -7.28
C TYR A 69 -4.77 -3.15 -6.07
N GLU A 70 -3.96 -3.12 -5.01
CA GLU A 70 -4.24 -2.29 -3.83
C GLU A 70 -4.34 -0.81 -4.19
N LEU A 71 -3.45 -0.30 -5.04
CA LEU A 71 -3.48 1.09 -5.54
C LEU A 71 -4.72 1.37 -6.39
N ASP A 72 -5.12 0.43 -7.26
CA ASP A 72 -6.34 0.54 -8.06
C ASP A 72 -7.57 0.63 -7.16
N VAL A 73 -7.67 -0.26 -6.17
CA VAL A 73 -8.75 -0.24 -5.17
C VAL A 73 -8.76 1.10 -4.43
N LEU A 74 -7.63 1.53 -3.86
CA LEU A 74 -7.53 2.82 -3.17
C LEU A 74 -8.00 3.99 -4.06
N ALA A 75 -7.60 4.00 -5.33
CA ALA A 75 -7.91 5.06 -6.27
C ALA A 75 -9.40 5.10 -6.66
N VAL A 76 -10.04 3.95 -6.90
CA VAL A 76 -11.50 3.88 -7.16
C VAL A 76 -12.32 4.23 -5.92
N HIS A 77 -11.75 4.07 -4.73
CA HIS A 77 -12.36 4.55 -3.47
C HIS A 77 -12.06 6.02 -3.16
N GLY A 78 -11.24 6.68 -3.98
CA GLY A 78 -10.95 8.11 -3.90
C GLY A 78 -9.90 8.49 -2.85
N VAL A 79 -9.02 7.55 -2.47
CA VAL A 79 -7.86 7.82 -1.61
C VAL A 79 -6.81 8.61 -2.39
N ASN A 80 -6.25 9.65 -1.77
CA ASN A 80 -5.25 10.51 -2.40
C ASN A 80 -4.00 10.75 -1.53
N ARG A 81 -3.92 10.07 -0.37
CA ARG A 81 -2.73 10.00 0.49
C ARG A 81 -2.61 8.57 1.01
N VAL A 82 -1.44 7.97 0.86
CA VAL A 82 -1.18 6.58 1.26
C VAL A 82 0.13 6.57 2.03
N LEU A 83 0.15 5.97 3.22
CA LEU A 83 1.38 5.74 3.97
C LEU A 83 2.09 4.50 3.45
N VAL A 84 3.37 4.62 3.11
CA VAL A 84 4.18 3.53 2.56
C VAL A 84 5.54 3.51 3.26
N TYR A 85 5.96 2.33 3.72
CA TYR A 85 7.24 2.14 4.41
C TYR A 85 8.19 1.21 3.67
N ILE A 86 7.71 0.49 2.65
CA ILE A 86 8.56 -0.39 1.84
C ILE A 86 9.81 0.36 1.34
N GLY A 87 10.98 -0.25 1.53
CA GLY A 87 12.29 0.34 1.20
C GLY A 87 12.94 1.21 2.29
N ALA A 88 12.24 1.53 3.39
CA ALA A 88 12.84 2.30 4.49
C ALA A 88 14.05 1.58 5.13
N ASP A 89 14.02 0.25 5.19
CA ASP A 89 15.13 -0.59 5.65
C ASP A 89 16.43 -0.33 4.89
N ALA A 90 16.37 -0.11 3.57
CA ALA A 90 17.53 0.23 2.77
C ALA A 90 18.12 1.60 3.15
N VAL A 91 17.26 2.60 3.39
CA VAL A 91 17.69 3.94 3.82
C VAL A 91 18.42 3.87 5.16
N TYR A 92 17.88 3.14 6.15
CA TYR A 92 18.55 2.96 7.44
C TYR A 92 19.85 2.15 7.29
N TYR A 93 19.83 1.07 6.50
CA TYR A 93 21.00 0.26 6.21
C TYR A 93 22.15 1.13 5.66
N ASP A 94 21.90 1.93 4.64
CA ASP A 94 22.92 2.78 4.01
C ASP A 94 23.36 3.94 4.92
N THR A 95 22.40 4.56 5.63
CA THR A 95 22.70 5.69 6.51
C THR A 95 23.64 5.28 7.63
N PHE A 96 23.32 4.22 8.38
CA PHE A 96 24.11 3.85 9.55
C PHE A 96 25.49 3.30 9.19
N ARG A 97 25.64 2.72 7.99
CA ARG A 97 26.97 2.34 7.49
C ARG A 97 27.90 3.54 7.29
N GLN A 98 27.38 4.73 7.03
CA GLN A 98 28.17 5.97 6.99
C GLN A 98 28.66 6.40 8.39
N PHE A 99 28.06 5.86 9.46
CA PHE A 99 28.43 6.08 10.86
C PHE A 99 29.23 4.91 11.47
N GLY A 100 29.76 4.01 10.63
CA GLY A 100 30.69 2.97 11.06
C GLY A 100 30.07 1.61 11.42
N TYR A 101 28.75 1.45 11.30
CA TYR A 101 28.11 0.16 11.48
C TYR A 101 28.47 -0.81 10.34
N THR A 102 28.77 -2.05 10.70
CA THR A 102 29.09 -3.11 9.73
C THR A 102 27.83 -3.65 9.05
N ASP A 103 28.03 -4.36 7.93
CA ASP A 103 26.96 -5.11 7.27
C ASP A 103 26.21 -6.05 8.23
N ALA A 104 26.98 -6.78 9.04
CA ALA A 104 26.44 -7.80 9.92
C ALA A 104 25.59 -7.17 11.02
N GLU A 105 26.05 -6.06 11.61
CA GLU A 105 25.29 -5.31 12.62
C GLU A 105 23.96 -4.78 12.05
N MET A 106 23.99 -4.17 10.87
CA MET A 106 22.76 -3.64 10.26
C MET A 106 21.76 -4.74 9.91
N ARG A 107 22.21 -5.86 9.33
CA ARG A 107 21.32 -6.98 8.99
C ARG A 107 20.81 -7.75 10.20
N ALA A 108 21.50 -7.68 11.34
CA ALA A 108 21.02 -8.22 12.61
C ALA A 108 20.01 -7.29 13.30
N TRP A 109 20.17 -5.96 13.14
CA TRP A 109 19.30 -4.95 13.73
C TRP A 109 17.97 -4.75 13.00
N ILE A 110 17.96 -4.89 11.66
CA ILE A 110 16.76 -4.77 10.84
C ILE A 110 15.94 -6.07 10.92
N PRO A 111 14.63 -6.03 11.30
CA PRO A 111 13.81 -7.23 11.40
C PRO A 111 13.29 -7.73 10.04
N ALA A 112 12.72 -8.93 10.04
CA ALA A 112 11.98 -9.44 8.89
C ALA A 112 10.77 -8.54 8.51
N PRO A 113 10.28 -8.57 7.26
CA PRO A 113 9.28 -7.63 6.74
C PRO A 113 8.01 -7.48 7.58
N ALA A 114 7.50 -8.56 8.17
CA ALA A 114 6.30 -8.54 9.00
C ALA A 114 6.42 -7.69 10.29
N HIS A 115 7.64 -7.33 10.70
CA HIS A 115 7.90 -6.56 11.93
C HIS A 115 8.51 -5.19 11.66
N GLN A 116 8.68 -4.82 10.38
CA GLN A 116 9.20 -3.51 9.97
C GLN A 116 8.45 -2.33 10.62
N PRO A 117 7.09 -2.31 10.70
CA PRO A 117 6.38 -1.24 11.37
C PRO A 117 6.78 -1.01 12.84
N TRP A 118 6.94 -2.09 13.60
CA TRP A 118 7.31 -1.98 15.02
C TRP A 118 8.74 -1.53 15.23
N TRP A 119 9.63 -1.84 14.29
CA TRP A 119 10.98 -1.31 14.28
C TRP A 119 11.02 0.17 13.86
N LEU A 120 10.26 0.59 12.86
CA LEU A 120 10.16 2.00 12.45
C LEU A 120 9.52 2.90 13.53
N LEU A 121 8.57 2.33 14.29
CA LEU A 121 8.01 2.95 15.49
C LEU A 121 8.93 2.88 16.71
N GLN A 122 10.15 2.34 16.56
CA GLN A 122 11.19 2.26 17.59
C GLN A 122 10.82 1.41 18.80
N ASN A 123 9.85 0.50 18.65
CA ASN A 123 9.40 -0.39 19.73
C ASN A 123 10.29 -1.64 19.85
N MET A 124 11.01 -2.00 18.79
CA MET A 124 11.85 -3.19 18.76
C MET A 124 13.04 -3.05 17.82
N SER A 125 13.96 -4.01 17.90
CA SER A 125 15.03 -4.21 16.93
C SER A 125 15.32 -5.70 16.80
N GLY A 126 15.83 -6.10 15.64
CA GLY A 126 15.93 -7.50 15.24
C GLY A 126 14.57 -8.20 15.27
N PHE A 127 14.57 -9.50 15.00
CA PHE A 127 13.44 -10.46 14.98
C PHE A 127 13.21 -11.05 13.58
N GLY A 128 13.25 -12.39 13.51
CA GLY A 128 13.12 -13.14 12.25
C GLY A 128 14.31 -13.00 11.28
N GLY A 129 15.45 -12.49 11.75
CA GLY A 129 16.66 -12.23 10.95
C GLY A 129 17.83 -13.19 11.23
N PRO A 130 19.05 -12.87 10.73
CA PRO A 130 19.39 -11.63 10.01
C PRO A 130 18.80 -11.60 8.61
N VAL A 131 18.33 -10.43 8.17
CA VAL A 131 17.83 -10.25 6.80
C VAL A 131 18.97 -10.37 5.78
N SER A 132 18.67 -10.75 4.54
CA SER A 132 19.65 -10.76 3.46
C SER A 132 19.76 -9.39 2.80
N ARG A 133 20.92 -9.06 2.21
CA ARG A 133 21.05 -7.85 1.38
C ARG A 133 20.09 -7.85 0.21
N GLN A 134 19.93 -9.01 -0.44
CA GLN A 134 19.00 -9.18 -1.54
C GLN A 134 17.55 -8.83 -1.15
N LEU A 135 17.14 -9.14 0.10
CA LEU A 135 15.81 -8.75 0.59
C LEU A 135 15.67 -7.23 0.74
N ILE A 136 16.69 -6.57 1.31
CA ILE A 136 16.73 -5.11 1.48
C ILE A 136 16.68 -4.44 0.09
N GLU A 137 17.53 -4.88 -0.84
CA GLU A 137 17.58 -4.36 -2.22
C GLU A 137 16.25 -4.56 -2.95
N ARG A 138 15.64 -5.75 -2.84
CA ARG A 138 14.35 -6.05 -3.49
C ARG A 138 13.22 -5.19 -2.95
N ARG A 139 13.23 -4.82 -1.67
CA ARG A 139 12.19 -3.97 -1.07
C ARG A 139 12.35 -2.50 -1.46
N ALA A 140 13.53 -2.09 -1.92
CA ALA A 140 13.79 -0.73 -2.37
C ALA A 140 13.57 -0.52 -3.88
N ALA A 141 13.50 -1.59 -4.66
CA ALA A 141 13.28 -1.58 -6.11
C ALA A 141 11.81 -1.42 -6.47
#